data_AF-A0A934DDS0-F1
#
_entry.id   AF-A0A934DDS0-F1
#
_cell.length_a   1.000
_cell.length_b   1.000
_cell.length_c   1.000
_cell.angle_alpha   90.00
_cell.angle_beta   90.00
_cell.angle_gamma   90.00
#
_symmetry.space_group_name_H-M   'P 1'
#
loop_
_entity.id
_entity.type
_entity.pdbx_description
1 polymer ?
#
loop_
_entity_poly.entity_id
_entity_poly.type
_entity_poly.pdbx_seq_one_letter_code
_entity_poly.pdbx_strand_id
1 'polypeptide(L)' 'MDNALIGRIISKIESLEEEPRPRACRKLRGEKNLWRIRVGDYRVVYAVDDVARNVDIRRVRHRSEVYE' A
#
# COMPACT_ATOMS: atom_id res chain seq x y z
N MET A 1 -11.10 -14.89 3.65
CA MET A 1 -10.40 -13.68 4.11
C MET A 1 -10.98 -13.34 5.46
N ASP A 2 -10.17 -13.25 6.51
CA ASP A 2 -10.63 -12.87 7.85
C ASP A 2 -11.15 -11.41 7.82
N ASN A 3 -12.35 -11.16 8.35
CA ASN A 3 -12.97 -9.83 8.36
C ASN A 3 -12.13 -8.82 9.16
N ALA A 4 -11.42 -9.27 10.20
CA ALA A 4 -10.52 -8.44 10.98
C ALA A 4 -9.28 -8.00 10.18
N LEU A 5 -8.79 -8.85 9.27
CA LEU A 5 -7.68 -8.52 8.39
C LEU A 5 -8.09 -7.48 7.34
N ILE A 6 -9.29 -7.61 6.74
CA ILE A 6 -9.81 -6.63 5.79
C ILE A 6 -9.89 -5.25 6.46
N GLY A 7 -10.44 -5.19 7.68
CA GLY A 7 -10.51 -3.94 8.46
C GLY A 7 -9.13 -3.31 8.67
N ARG A 8 -8.10 -4.10 9.03
CA ARG A 8 -6.73 -3.60 9.17
C ARG A 8 -6.13 -3.06 7.87
N ILE A 9 -6.44 -3.70 6.73
CA ILE A 9 -5.97 -3.24 5.42
C ILE A 9 -6.64 -1.91 5.08
N ILE A 10 -7.95 -1.80 5.26
CA ILE A 10 -8.73 -0.58 4.98
C ILE A 10 -8.22 0.57 5.86
N SER A 11 -8.16 0.40 7.18
CA SER A 11 -7.66 1.47 8.07
C SER A 11 -6.24 1.91 7.72
N LYS A 12 -5.40 0.99 7.22
CA LYS A 12 -4.05 1.37 6.79
C LYS A 12 -4.06 2.14 5.46
N ILE A 13 -4.95 1.80 4.54
CA ILE A 13 -5.15 2.55 3.29
C ILE A 13 -5.66 3.96 3.60
N GLU A 14 -6.66 4.09 4.47
CA GLU A 14 -7.21 5.39 4.89
C GLU A 14 -6.12 6.28 5.50
N SER A 15 -5.23 5.72 6.34
CA SER A 15 -4.11 6.50 6.91
C SER A 15 -3.13 7.07 5.87
N LEU A 16 -3.16 6.60 4.62
CA LEU A 16 -2.32 7.16 3.55
C LEU A 16 -2.82 8.51 3.04
N GLU A 17 -4.07 8.89 3.34
CA GLU A 17 -4.58 10.24 3.04
C GLU A 17 -3.81 11.29 3.83
N GLU A 18 -3.58 11.04 5.12
CA GLU A 18 -2.85 11.95 6.01
C GLU A 18 -1.33 11.89 5.79
N GLU A 19 -0.77 10.68 5.71
CA GLU A 19 0.65 10.45 5.49
C GLU A 19 0.86 9.50 4.31
N PRO A 20 0.94 10.00 3.06
CA PRO A 20 1.10 9.15 1.86
C PRO A 20 2.40 8.35 1.84
N ARG A 21 3.43 8.78 2.59
CA ARG A 21 4.75 8.13 2.64
C ARG A 21 5.13 7.83 4.09
N PRO A 22 4.41 6.94 4.78
CA PRO A 22 4.68 6.65 6.18
C PRO A 22 6.05 5.97 6.31
N ARG A 23 6.70 6.06 7.48
CA ARG A 23 8.05 5.51 7.71
C ARG A 23 8.23 4.04 7.30
N ALA A 24 7.18 3.23 7.35
CA ALA A 24 7.20 1.81 6.99
C ALA A 24 7.05 1.55 5.47
N CYS A 25 6.78 2.57 4.67
CA CYS A 25 6.65 2.42 3.22
C CYS A 25 8.03 2.22 2.55
N ARG A 26 8.02 1.52 1.42
CA ARG A 26 9.20 1.34 0.57
C ARG A 26 8.84 1.68 -0.86
N LYS A 27 9.68 2.49 -1.51
CA LYS A 27 9.56 2.75 -2.95
C LYS A 27 9.89 1.49 -3.73
N LEU A 28 9.10 1.19 -4.76
CA LEU A 28 9.41 0.09 -5.68
C LEU A 28 10.53 0.54 -6.63
N ARG A 29 11.56 -0.30 -6.80
CA ARG A 29 12.67 -0.02 -7.72
C ARG A 29 12.16 -0.05 -9.17
N GLY A 30 12.64 0.88 -9.99
CA GLY A 30 12.27 1.01 -11.40
C GLY A 30 10.99 1.83 -11.65
N GLU A 31 10.22 2.14 -10.61
CA GLU A 31 8.95 2.85 -10.73
C GLU A 31 9.06 4.29 -10.20
N LYS A 32 8.52 5.25 -10.95
CA LYS A 32 8.66 6.68 -10.60
C LYS A 32 7.92 7.00 -9.30
N ASN A 33 6.67 6.54 -9.18
CA ASN A 33 5.73 6.99 -8.15
C ASN A 33 5.09 5.83 -7.37
N LEU A 34 5.58 4.59 -7.52
CA LEU A 34 5.01 3.44 -6.81
C LEU A 34 5.70 3.16 -5.48
N TRP A 35 4.87 2.93 -4.48
CA TRP A 35 5.22 2.66 -3.10
C TRP A 35 4.53 1.39 -2.63
N ARG A 36 5.06 0.81 -1.56
CA ARG A 36 4.49 -0.38 -0.94
C ARG A 36 4.54 -0.28 0.57
N ILE A 37 3.45 -0.67 1.22
CA ILE A 37 3.37 -0.90 2.67
C ILE A 37 3.02 -2.35 2.96
N ARG A 38 3.38 -2.81 4.15
CA ARG A 38 3.06 -4.14 4.68
C ARG A 38 1.92 -4.03 5.69
N VAL A 39 0.92 -4.90 5.55
CA VAL A 39 -0.16 -5.07 6.52
C VAL A 39 -0.27 -6.55 6.84
N GLY A 40 0.32 -6.98 7.95
CA GLY A 40 0.44 -8.40 8.29
C GLY A 40 1.16 -9.18 7.17
N ASP A 41 0.46 -10.14 6.57
CA ASP A 41 0.96 -10.94 5.45
C ASP A 41 0.57 -10.39 4.08
N TYR A 42 -0.04 -9.20 4.00
CA TYR A 42 -0.40 -8.56 2.75
C TYR A 42 0.53 -7.38 2.44
N ARG A 43 0.67 -7.10 1.14
CA ARG A 43 1.34 -5.92 0.59
C ARG A 43 0.33 -5.09 -0.17
N VAL A 44 0.26 -3.82 0.18
CA VAL A 44 -0.51 -2.81 -0.56
C VAL A 44 0.49 -2.03 -1.40
N VAL A 45 0.30 -2.05 -2.72
CA VAL A 45 1.05 -1.24 -3.69
C VAL A 45 0.18 -0.08 -4.11
N TYR A 46 0.72 1.12 -4.02
CA TYR A 46 0.00 2.35 -4.31
C TYR A 46 0.90 3.36 -5.04
N ALA A 47 0.26 4.26 -5.76
CA ALA A 47 0.92 5.42 -6.37
C ALA A 47 0.61 6.67 -5.53
N VAL A 48 1.56 7.60 -5.48
CA VAL A 48 1.32 8.94 -4.92
C VAL A 48 1.50 9.95 -6.04
N ASP A 49 0.46 10.73 -6.31
CA ASP A 49 0.53 11.91 -7.16
C ASP A 49 0.55 13.16 -6.27
N ASP A 50 1.73 13.77 -6.15
CA ASP A 50 1.92 14.97 -5.33
C ASP A 50 1.24 16.22 -5.91
N VAL A 51 1.03 16.24 -7.23
CA VAL A 51 0.41 17.38 -7.93
C VAL A 51 -1.10 17.32 -7.75
N ALA A 52 -1.69 16.15 -7.99
CA ALA A 52 -3.12 15.93 -7.82
C ALA A 52 -3.53 15.67 -6.36
N ARG A 53 -2.56 15.53 -5.44
CA ARG A 53 -2.76 15.12 -4.04
C ARG A 53 -3.60 13.84 -3.91
N ASN A 54 -3.31 12.88 -4.77
CA ASN A 54 -4.07 11.63 -4.86
C ASN A 54 -3.19 10.42 -4.50
N VAL A 55 -3.79 9.43 -3.85
CA VAL A 55 -3.18 8.14 -3.52
C VAL A 55 -3.97 7.03 -4.21
N ASP A 56 -3.40 6.46 -5.27
CA ASP A 56 -4.06 5.40 -6.04
C ASP A 56 -3.61 4.03 -5.57
N ILE A 57 -4.52 3.25 -4.97
CA ILE A 57 -4.25 1.86 -4.61
C ILE A 57 -4.24 1.00 -5.87
N ARG A 58 -3.07 0.51 -6.26
CA ARG A 58 -2.89 -0.27 -7.49
C ARG A 58 -3.19 -1.74 -7.28
N ARG A 59 -2.67 -2.32 -6.18
CA ARG A 59 -2.80 -3.77 -5.89
C ARG A 59 -2.75 -4.03 -4.39
N VAL A 60 -3.55 -4.98 -3.93
CA VAL A 60 -3.43 -5.62 -2.63
C VAL A 60 -3.18 -7.11 -2.87
N ARG A 61 -2.07 -7.65 -2.37
CA ARG A 61 -1.65 -9.03 -2.64
C ARG A 61 -1.09 -9.70 -1.39
N HIS A 62 -1.23 -11.01 -1.29
CA HIS A 62 -0.62 -11.77 -0.21
C HIS A 62 0.89 -11.87 -0.43
N ARG A 63 1.68 -11.96 0.65
CA ARG A 63 3.16 -11.97 0.58
C ARG A 63 3.72 -13.20 -0.14
N SER A 64 2.98 -14.31 -0.15
CA SER A 64 3.38 -15.56 -0.78
C SER A 64 3.16 -15.55 -2.29
N GLU A 65 2.23 -14.73 -2.79
CA GLU A 65 1.93 -14.56 -4.23
C GLU A 65 2.99 -13.69 -4.95
N VAL A 66 4.10 -13.36 -4.29
CA VAL A 66 5.19 -12.53 -4.85
C VAL A 66 6.33 -13.41 -5.39
N TYR A 67 6.26 -14.72 -5.24
CA TYR A 67 7.29 -15.68 -5.68
C TYR A 67 6.78 -16.69 -6.73
N GLU A 68 5.67 -16.40 -7.42
CA GLU A 68 5.26 -17.15 -8.62
C GLU A 68 5.58 -16.36 -9.89
#